data_AF-A0A4R4AGX1-F1
#
_entry.id   AF-A0A4R4AGX1-F1
#
_cell.length_a   1.000
_cell.length_b   1.000
_cell.length_c   1.000
_cell.angle_alpha   90.00
_cell.angle_beta   90.00
_cell.angle_gamma   90.00
#
_symmetry.space_group_name_H-M   'P 1'
#
loop_
_entity.id
_entity.type
_entity.pdbx_description
1 polymer ?
#
loop_
_entity_poly.entity_id
_entity_poly.type
_entity_poly.pdbx_seq_one_letter_code
_entity_poly.pdbx_strand_id
1 'polypeptide(L)'
;MNTRLDTPRIRGIALAVGLVVAAPIALAMPFGPGYGYGPGDELPMPMARMADRLDLDDAQRDQVRVILDEARQAREQQQLETRKRINELLTDAQRAERDRLSERRIERRVDRLDERVGLTAEQTQTLTELFQRQHQQLDLTRTELREAVAEILTEEQRAALDTPMQRRGHHAPMRHHGPGPMPGGYPMMPGDCDRF
;
A
#
# COMPACT_ATOMS: atom_id res chain seq x y z
N MET A 1 -74.67 -11.27 -20.47
CA MET A 1 -74.12 -10.04 -19.85
C MET A 1 -73.88 -10.32 -18.38
N ASN A 2 -72.61 -10.38 -17.98
CA ASN A 2 -72.04 -9.84 -16.74
C ASN A 2 -70.70 -10.52 -16.45
N THR A 3 -69.66 -9.72 -16.66
CA THR A 3 -68.23 -9.94 -16.51
C THR A 3 -67.81 -9.95 -15.04
N ARG A 4 -66.92 -10.87 -14.65
CA ARG A 4 -66.01 -10.67 -13.52
C ARG A 4 -64.60 -11.11 -13.93
N LEU A 5 -63.75 -10.11 -14.12
CA LEU A 5 -62.30 -10.21 -14.25
C LEU A 5 -61.73 -10.19 -12.84
N ASP A 6 -61.16 -11.30 -12.38
CA ASP A 6 -60.41 -11.35 -11.14
C ASP A 6 -58.94 -11.04 -11.42
N THR A 7 -58.56 -9.79 -11.16
CA THR A 7 -57.20 -9.29 -11.24
C THR A 7 -56.48 -9.55 -9.91
N PRO A 8 -55.42 -10.40 -9.85
CA PRO A 8 -54.60 -10.51 -8.66
C PRO A 8 -53.74 -9.26 -8.50
N ARG A 9 -54.01 -8.51 -7.43
CA ARG A 9 -53.20 -7.38 -6.95
C ARG A 9 -51.80 -7.86 -6.60
N ILE A 10 -50.82 -7.52 -7.43
CA ILE A 10 -49.40 -7.62 -7.11
C ILE A 10 -49.13 -6.62 -5.97
N ARG A 11 -49.03 -7.15 -4.74
CA ARG A 11 -48.57 -6.39 -3.58
C ARG A 11 -47.06 -6.22 -3.71
N GLY A 12 -46.64 -5.00 -4.04
CA GLY A 12 -45.23 -4.61 -4.05
C GLY A 12 -44.62 -4.79 -2.66
N ILE A 13 -43.55 -5.58 -2.59
CA ILE A 13 -42.68 -5.68 -1.42
C ILE A 13 -41.69 -4.52 -1.54
N ALA A 14 -41.95 -3.45 -0.80
CA ALA A 14 -41.00 -2.36 -0.63
C ALA A 14 -39.88 -2.84 0.32
N LEU A 15 -38.75 -3.25 -0.26
CA LEU A 15 -37.52 -3.57 0.46
C LEU A 15 -36.85 -2.24 0.86
N ALA A 16 -37.12 -1.79 2.08
CA ALA A 16 -36.40 -0.68 2.70
C ALA A 16 -35.02 -1.17 3.16
N VAL A 17 -34.02 -1.04 2.29
CA VAL A 17 -32.62 -1.23 2.66
C VAL A 17 -32.18 0.01 3.45
N GLY A 18 -32.18 -0.13 4.78
CA GLY A 18 -31.66 0.88 5.70
C GLY A 18 -30.16 1.04 5.51
N LEU A 19 -29.76 2.16 4.90
CA LEU A 19 -28.38 2.55 4.72
C LEU A 19 -27.82 3.02 6.06
N VAL A 20 -27.25 2.10 6.84
CA VAL A 20 -26.47 2.42 8.03
C VAL A 20 -25.16 3.04 7.55
N VAL A 21 -25.04 4.35 7.67
CA VAL A 21 -23.77 5.07 7.52
C VAL A 21 -22.91 4.71 8.72
N ALA A 22 -22.18 3.61 8.60
CA ALA A 22 -21.12 3.27 9.54
C ALA A 22 -19.96 4.24 9.29
N ALA A 23 -19.73 5.16 10.22
CA ALA A 23 -18.53 5.99 10.21
C ALA A 23 -17.30 5.06 10.26
N PRO A 24 -16.32 5.20 9.35
CA PRO A 24 -15.13 4.37 9.38
C PRO A 24 -14.29 4.76 10.59
N ILE A 25 -14.40 3.98 11.67
CA ILE A 25 -13.38 3.98 12.71
C ILE A 25 -12.13 3.43 12.03
N ALA A 26 -11.19 4.32 11.71
CA ALA A 26 -9.89 3.99 11.15
C ALA A 26 -9.08 3.21 12.19
N LEU A 27 -9.37 1.90 12.32
CA LEU A 27 -8.49 0.97 13.00
C LEU A 27 -7.20 0.91 12.19
N ALA A 28 -6.20 1.65 12.65
CA ALA A 28 -4.84 1.60 12.16
C ALA A 28 -4.23 0.23 12.49
N MET A 29 -4.64 -0.80 11.73
CA MET A 29 -3.96 -2.09 11.73
C MET A 29 -2.62 -1.92 10.99
N PRO A 30 -1.48 -2.26 11.61
CA PRO A 30 -0.16 -2.18 11.01
C PRO A 30 0.03 -3.36 10.05
N PHE A 31 -0.64 -3.34 8.89
CA PHE A 31 -0.32 -4.25 7.80
C PHE A 31 1.03 -3.81 7.21
N GLY A 32 2.08 -4.55 7.55
CA GLY A 32 3.46 -4.27 7.18
C GLY A 32 3.72 -4.26 5.66
N PRO A 33 4.87 -3.72 5.24
CA PRO A 33 5.23 -3.58 3.83
C PRO A 33 5.54 -4.95 3.22
N GLY A 34 4.79 -5.39 2.20
CA GLY A 34 5.29 -6.52 1.38
C GLY A 34 4.35 -7.30 0.48
N TYR A 35 3.02 -7.15 0.55
CA TYR A 35 2.12 -7.94 -0.31
C TYR A 35 1.41 -7.03 -1.30
N GLY A 36 2.10 -6.70 -2.40
CA GLY A 36 1.55 -5.91 -3.49
C GLY A 36 0.90 -6.81 -4.54
N TYR A 37 -0.42 -6.78 -4.58
CA TYR A 37 -1.31 -7.48 -5.53
C TYR A 37 -1.07 -7.10 -7.00
N GLY A 38 -1.18 -8.03 -7.94
CA GLY A 38 -1.17 -7.73 -9.38
C GLY A 38 -2.59 -7.41 -9.90
N PRO A 39 -2.76 -6.69 -11.01
CA PRO A 39 -4.08 -6.50 -11.61
C PRO A 39 -4.68 -7.87 -12.00
N GLY A 40 -5.78 -8.28 -11.36
CA GLY A 40 -6.50 -9.53 -11.68
C GLY A 40 -6.47 -10.63 -10.63
N ASP A 41 -5.74 -10.49 -9.53
CA ASP A 41 -5.86 -11.42 -8.39
C ASP A 41 -7.30 -11.32 -7.79
N GLU A 42 -7.70 -12.21 -6.88
CA GLU A 42 -9.09 -12.26 -6.33
C GLU A 42 -9.21 -11.52 -4.98
N LEU A 43 -8.28 -11.73 -4.03
CA LEU A 43 -8.18 -11.00 -2.76
C LEU A 43 -6.71 -11.01 -2.26
N PRO A 44 -6.27 -10.05 -1.43
CA PRO A 44 -4.96 -10.10 -0.79
C PRO A 44 -4.77 -11.44 -0.06
N MET A 45 -3.62 -12.11 -0.16
CA MET A 45 -3.40 -13.45 0.46
C MET A 45 -3.86 -13.61 1.93
N PRO A 46 -3.66 -12.63 2.83
CA PRO A 46 -4.22 -12.70 4.18
C PRO A 46 -5.75 -12.69 4.22
N MET A 47 -6.38 -11.99 3.27
CA MET A 47 -7.83 -11.86 3.13
C MET A 47 -8.45 -13.01 2.34
N ALA A 48 -7.76 -13.57 1.34
CA ALA A 48 -8.19 -14.82 0.69
C ALA A 48 -8.34 -15.92 1.76
N ARG A 49 -7.34 -16.06 2.64
CA ARG A 49 -7.42 -16.98 3.79
C ARG A 49 -8.53 -16.62 4.79
N MET A 50 -8.89 -15.34 4.92
CA MET A 50 -9.98 -14.91 5.79
C MET A 50 -11.34 -15.25 5.15
N ALA A 51 -11.49 -14.98 3.86
CA ALA A 51 -12.68 -15.30 3.10
C ALA A 51 -12.94 -16.81 3.07
N ASP A 52 -11.89 -17.62 2.89
CA ASP A 52 -11.98 -19.08 2.98
C ASP A 52 -12.34 -19.56 4.39
N ARG A 53 -11.81 -18.91 5.44
CA ARG A 53 -12.16 -19.25 6.84
C ARG A 53 -13.57 -18.86 7.24
N LEU A 54 -14.16 -17.89 6.55
CA LEU A 54 -15.51 -17.38 6.82
C LEU A 54 -16.53 -17.93 5.81
N ASP A 55 -16.11 -18.84 4.92
CA ASP A 55 -16.92 -19.42 3.85
C ASP A 55 -17.72 -18.37 3.06
N LEU A 56 -17.06 -17.24 2.72
CA LEU A 56 -17.71 -16.16 1.97
C LEU A 56 -18.04 -16.62 0.55
N ASP A 57 -19.27 -16.37 0.10
CA ASP A 57 -19.66 -16.57 -1.30
C ASP A 57 -19.03 -15.52 -2.23
N ASP A 58 -19.14 -15.73 -3.54
CA ASP A 58 -18.52 -14.85 -4.55
C ASP A 58 -19.03 -13.41 -4.46
N ALA A 59 -20.33 -13.22 -4.20
CA ALA A 59 -20.91 -11.88 -4.07
C ALA A 59 -20.38 -11.15 -2.82
N GLN A 60 -20.21 -11.87 -1.71
CA GLN A 60 -19.60 -11.33 -0.49
C GLN A 60 -18.12 -11.01 -0.68
N ARG A 61 -17.38 -11.86 -1.39
CA ARG A 61 -15.96 -11.63 -1.73
C ARG A 61 -15.80 -10.37 -2.56
N ASP A 62 -16.66 -10.16 -3.56
CA ASP A 62 -16.66 -8.94 -4.38
C ASP A 62 -16.94 -7.69 -3.55
N GLN A 63 -17.91 -7.74 -2.62
CA GLN A 63 -18.19 -6.63 -1.73
C GLN A 63 -17.00 -6.30 -0.81
N VAL A 64 -16.35 -7.33 -0.24
CA VAL A 64 -15.15 -7.14 0.58
C VAL A 64 -14.02 -6.53 -0.26
N ARG A 65 -13.85 -6.96 -1.51
CA ARG A 65 -12.86 -6.39 -2.43
C ARG A 65 -13.07 -4.90 -2.64
N VAL A 66 -14.29 -4.47 -2.97
CA VAL A 66 -14.64 -3.06 -3.16
C VAL A 66 -14.30 -2.23 -1.92
N ILE A 67 -14.70 -2.69 -0.72
CA ILE A 67 -14.43 -2.00 0.55
C ILE A 67 -12.92 -1.83 0.77
N LEU A 68 -12.13 -2.87 0.47
CA LEU A 68 -10.68 -2.83 0.65
C LEU A 68 -9.97 -1.93 -0.37
N ASP A 69 -10.45 -1.92 -1.61
CA ASP A 69 -9.95 -1.04 -2.67
C ASP A 69 -10.21 0.44 -2.32
N GLU A 70 -11.42 0.77 -1.87
CA GLU A 70 -11.76 2.10 -1.36
C GLU A 70 -10.88 2.49 -0.16
N ALA A 71 -10.72 1.60 0.82
CA ALA A 71 -9.86 1.84 1.98
C ALA A 71 -8.37 1.98 1.60
N ARG A 72 -7.92 1.30 0.54
CA ARG A 72 -6.56 1.48 0.00
C ARG A 72 -6.42 2.86 -0.62
N GLN A 73 -7.32 3.25 -1.51
CA GLN A 73 -7.29 4.56 -2.17
C GLN A 73 -7.34 5.70 -1.14
N ALA A 74 -8.23 5.62 -0.15
CA ALA A 74 -8.34 6.62 0.91
C ALA A 74 -7.02 6.76 1.70
N ARG A 75 -6.36 5.64 2.05
CA ARG A 75 -5.05 5.67 2.72
C ARG A 75 -3.95 6.23 1.84
N GLU A 76 -3.94 5.94 0.55
CA GLU A 76 -2.95 6.48 -0.39
C GLU A 76 -3.08 8.00 -0.49
N GLN A 77 -4.30 8.52 -0.60
CA GLN A 77 -4.57 9.96 -0.60
C GLN A 77 -4.15 10.61 0.72
N GLN A 78 -4.52 10.01 1.86
CA GLN A 78 -4.12 10.51 3.18
C GLN A 78 -2.59 10.56 3.34
N GLN A 79 -1.87 9.54 2.86
CA GLN A 79 -0.40 9.53 2.88
C GLN A 79 0.18 10.63 1.98
N LEU A 80 -0.40 10.86 0.80
CA LEU A 80 0.01 11.91 -0.11
C LEU A 80 -0.13 13.29 0.54
N GLU A 81 -1.30 13.57 1.11
CA GLU A 81 -1.56 14.82 1.85
C GLU A 81 -0.60 14.98 3.03
N THR A 82 -0.37 13.91 3.79
CA THR A 82 0.55 13.94 4.93
C THR A 82 1.97 14.30 4.49
N ARG A 83 2.45 13.72 3.38
CA ARG A 83 3.77 14.07 2.82
C ARG A 83 3.85 15.52 2.36
N LYS A 84 2.79 16.04 1.73
CA LYS A 84 2.71 17.45 1.33
C LYS A 84 2.81 18.38 2.55
N ARG A 85 2.02 18.12 3.60
CA ARG A 85 2.08 18.88 4.86
C ARG A 85 3.45 18.81 5.52
N ILE A 86 4.08 17.64 5.56
CA ILE A 86 5.45 17.52 6.07
C ILE A 86 6.41 18.35 5.23
N ASN A 87 6.31 18.31 3.90
CA ASN A 87 7.18 19.07 3.01
C ASN A 87 7.09 20.60 3.21
N GLU A 88 5.89 21.11 3.51
CA GLU A 88 5.65 22.51 3.84
C GLU A 88 6.33 22.93 5.15
N LEU A 89 6.48 22.01 6.11
CA LEU A 89 7.14 22.27 7.40
C LEU A 89 8.67 22.22 7.34
N LEU A 90 9.25 21.62 6.30
CA LEU A 90 10.70 21.50 6.18
C LEU A 90 11.33 22.85 5.81
N THR A 91 12.54 23.09 6.32
CA THR A 91 13.40 24.18 5.83
C THR A 91 14.06 23.79 4.50
N ASP A 92 14.63 24.76 3.78
CA ASP A 92 15.39 24.49 2.55
C ASP A 92 16.55 23.50 2.76
N ALA A 93 17.29 23.67 3.86
CA ALA A 93 18.39 22.78 4.21
C ALA A 93 17.90 21.34 4.50
N GLN A 94 16.75 21.21 5.18
CA GLN A 94 16.15 19.89 5.45
C GLN A 94 15.59 19.24 4.19
N ARG A 95 15.00 20.02 3.27
CA ARG A 95 14.58 19.54 1.95
C ARG A 95 15.77 19.01 1.15
N ALA A 96 16.87 19.78 1.10
CA ALA A 96 18.08 19.37 0.40
C ALA A 96 18.66 18.06 0.96
N GLU A 97 18.74 17.89 2.29
CA GLU A 97 19.22 16.65 2.88
C GLU A 97 18.28 15.46 2.62
N ARG A 98 16.97 15.70 2.69
CA ARG A 98 15.98 14.67 2.33
C ARG A 98 16.15 14.23 0.87
N ASP A 99 16.33 15.17 -0.04
CA ASP A 99 16.47 14.90 -1.47
C ASP A 99 17.76 14.09 -1.74
N ARG A 100 18.87 14.45 -1.08
CA ARG A 100 20.13 13.68 -1.12
C ARG A 100 19.98 12.25 -0.59
N LEU A 101 19.22 12.06 0.49
CA LEU A 101 18.91 10.73 1.03
C LEU A 101 17.98 9.95 0.09
N SER A 102 17.10 10.65 -0.62
CA SER A 102 16.18 10.05 -1.58
C SER A 102 16.89 9.57 -2.82
N GLU A 103 17.79 10.37 -3.40
CA GLU A 103 18.60 10.01 -4.57
C GLU A 103 19.30 8.66 -4.38
N ARG A 104 20.03 8.50 -3.26
CA ARG A 104 20.68 7.22 -2.90
C ARG A 104 19.71 6.05 -2.71
N ARG A 105 18.45 6.31 -2.37
CA ARG A 105 17.42 5.25 -2.24
C ARG A 105 16.83 4.90 -3.60
N ILE A 106 16.70 5.89 -4.49
CA ILE A 106 16.22 5.73 -5.85
C ILE A 106 17.23 4.92 -6.65
N GLU A 107 18.51 5.30 -6.65
CA GLU A 107 19.59 4.56 -7.32
C GLU A 107 19.57 3.08 -6.92
N ARG A 108 19.70 2.80 -5.61
CA ARG A 108 19.65 1.43 -5.09
C ARG A 108 18.36 0.69 -5.45
N ARG A 109 17.24 1.38 -5.62
CA ARG A 109 15.98 0.76 -6.01
C ARG A 109 16.00 0.39 -7.49
N VAL A 110 16.52 1.26 -8.35
CA VAL A 110 16.67 1.01 -9.79
C VAL A 110 17.70 -0.09 -10.01
N ASP A 111 18.84 -0.07 -9.33
CA ASP A 111 19.86 -1.14 -9.41
C ASP A 111 19.26 -2.52 -9.08
N ARG A 112 18.46 -2.61 -8.01
CA ARG A 112 17.76 -3.86 -7.67
C ARG A 112 16.72 -4.28 -8.69
N LEU A 113 16.11 -3.34 -9.42
CA LEU A 113 15.21 -3.67 -10.52
C LEU A 113 16.01 -4.16 -11.72
N ASP A 114 17.10 -3.48 -12.06
CA ASP A 114 18.03 -3.87 -13.11
C ASP A 114 18.59 -5.28 -12.89
N GLU A 115 19.16 -5.56 -11.72
CA GLU A 115 19.64 -6.89 -11.34
C GLU A 115 18.56 -7.97 -11.48
N ARG A 116 17.29 -7.61 -11.32
CA ARG A 116 16.17 -8.56 -11.32
C ARG A 116 15.62 -8.82 -12.71
N VAL A 117 15.53 -7.81 -13.57
CA VAL A 117 14.84 -7.93 -14.87
C VAL A 117 15.68 -7.52 -16.08
N GLY A 118 16.92 -7.08 -15.86
CA GLY A 118 17.83 -6.61 -16.92
C GLY A 118 17.27 -5.38 -17.62
N LEU A 119 17.35 -4.22 -16.98
CA LEU A 119 16.89 -2.97 -17.55
C LEU A 119 17.87 -2.49 -18.64
N THR A 120 17.34 -1.88 -19.68
CA THR A 120 18.18 -1.12 -20.63
C THR A 120 18.63 0.20 -19.99
N ALA A 121 19.71 0.80 -20.52
CA ALA A 121 20.19 2.09 -20.03
C ALA A 121 19.11 3.18 -20.09
N GLU A 122 18.30 3.18 -21.14
CA GLU A 122 17.17 4.09 -21.31
C GLU A 122 16.09 3.86 -20.24
N GLN A 123 15.67 2.61 -20.02
CA GLN A 123 14.70 2.29 -18.97
C GLN A 123 15.20 2.67 -17.57
N THR A 124 16.47 2.42 -17.27
CA THR A 124 17.13 2.82 -16.01
C THR A 124 17.06 4.34 -15.81
N GLN A 125 17.34 5.11 -16.86
CA GLN A 125 17.22 6.56 -16.81
C GLN A 125 15.76 7.00 -16.60
N THR A 126 14.81 6.48 -17.39
CA THR A 126 13.38 6.85 -17.28
C THR A 126 12.81 6.50 -15.90
N LEU A 127 13.17 5.35 -15.33
CA LEU A 127 12.75 4.95 -13.98
C LEU A 127 13.35 5.85 -12.90
N THR A 128 14.62 6.24 -13.06
CA THR A 128 15.29 7.17 -12.14
C THR A 128 14.58 8.51 -12.12
N GLU A 129 14.30 9.07 -13.31
CA GLU A 129 13.57 10.33 -13.46
C GLU A 129 12.14 10.24 -12.91
N LEU A 130 11.44 9.12 -13.16
CA LEU A 130 10.09 8.87 -12.62
C LEU A 130 10.09 8.88 -11.08
N PHE A 131 11.02 8.16 -10.45
CA PHE A 131 11.11 8.11 -8.99
C PHE A 131 11.56 9.44 -8.38
N GLN A 132 12.45 10.18 -9.05
CA GLN A 132 12.86 11.52 -8.63
C GLN A 132 11.68 12.50 -8.70
N ARG A 133 10.93 12.49 -9.80
CA ARG A 133 9.72 13.30 -9.97
C ARG A 133 8.69 13.00 -8.88
N GLN A 134 8.39 11.72 -8.67
CA GLN A 134 7.46 11.28 -7.62
C GLN A 134 7.90 11.76 -6.23
N HIS A 135 9.21 11.80 -5.97
CA HIS A 135 9.74 12.28 -4.69
C HIS A 135 9.63 13.81 -4.53
N GLN A 136 9.89 14.56 -5.61
CA GLN A 136 9.92 16.02 -5.57
C GLN A 136 8.52 16.64 -5.62
N GLN A 137 7.66 16.14 -6.51
CA GLN A 137 6.33 16.72 -6.76
C GLN A 137 5.27 16.19 -5.78
N LEU A 138 5.52 15.02 -5.16
CA LEU A 138 4.61 14.40 -4.20
C LEU A 138 3.15 14.37 -4.70
N ASP A 139 2.99 14.09 -5.99
CA ASP A 139 1.72 14.13 -6.71
C ASP A 139 1.24 12.73 -7.11
N LEU A 140 2.16 11.80 -7.33
CA LEU A 140 1.83 10.43 -7.69
C LEU A 140 1.52 9.56 -6.46
N THR A 141 0.33 8.96 -6.49
CA THR A 141 -0.06 7.86 -5.62
C THR A 141 0.79 6.62 -5.89
N ARG A 142 0.71 5.64 -5.00
CA ARG A 142 1.45 4.38 -5.18
C ARG A 142 0.92 3.59 -6.39
N THR A 143 -0.39 3.66 -6.63
CA THR A 143 -1.04 3.00 -7.76
C THR A 143 -0.58 3.61 -9.08
N GLU A 144 -0.65 4.93 -9.24
CA GLU A 144 -0.18 5.63 -10.45
C GLU A 144 1.32 5.40 -10.69
N LEU A 145 2.14 5.40 -9.63
CA LEU A 145 3.56 5.08 -9.76
C LEU A 145 3.79 3.65 -10.29
N ARG A 146 2.95 2.68 -9.88
CA ARG A 146 3.07 1.30 -10.34
C ARG A 146 2.68 1.18 -11.81
N GLU A 147 1.64 1.87 -12.23
CA GLU A 147 1.19 1.93 -13.62
C GLU A 147 2.27 2.56 -14.51
N ALA A 148 2.82 3.71 -14.12
CA ALA A 148 3.90 4.36 -14.85
C ALA A 148 5.16 3.48 -14.95
N VAL A 149 5.51 2.73 -13.90
CA VAL A 149 6.59 1.74 -13.97
C VAL A 149 6.23 0.61 -14.93
N ALA A 150 4.99 0.11 -14.91
CA ALA A 150 4.56 -0.96 -15.79
C ALA A 150 4.61 -0.56 -17.26
N GLU A 151 4.38 0.71 -17.60
CA GLU A 151 4.50 1.22 -18.97
C GLU A 151 5.95 1.26 -19.49
N ILE A 152 6.93 1.47 -18.59
CA ILE A 152 8.36 1.52 -18.95
C ILE A 152 8.92 0.11 -19.18
N LEU A 153 8.38 -0.88 -18.48
CA LEU A 153 8.84 -2.26 -18.52
C LEU A 153 8.21 -3.04 -19.68
N THR A 154 8.97 -3.97 -20.26
CA THR A 154 8.43 -4.93 -21.22
C THR A 154 7.51 -5.93 -20.52
N GLU A 155 6.63 -6.61 -21.28
CA GLU A 155 5.76 -7.65 -20.73
C GLU A 155 6.54 -8.77 -20.02
N GLU A 156 7.66 -9.19 -20.62
CA GLU A 156 8.55 -10.22 -20.06
C GLU A 156 9.17 -9.75 -18.73
N GLN A 157 9.61 -8.49 -18.65
CA GLN A 157 10.14 -7.90 -17.42
C GLN A 157 9.06 -7.77 -16.34
N ARG A 158 7.82 -7.41 -16.72
CA ARG A 158 6.68 -7.38 -15.79
C ARG A 158 6.40 -8.77 -15.20
N ALA A 159 6.32 -9.79 -16.05
CA ALA A 159 6.12 -11.17 -15.61
C ALA A 159 7.23 -11.66 -14.65
N ALA A 160 8.49 -11.25 -14.89
CA ALA A 160 9.60 -11.54 -14.00
C ALA A 160 9.48 -10.84 -12.63
N LEU A 161 8.85 -9.65 -12.56
CA LEU A 161 8.57 -8.96 -11.30
C LEU A 161 7.45 -9.60 -10.49
N ASP A 162 6.48 -10.24 -11.14
CA ASP A 162 5.38 -10.92 -10.46
C ASP A 162 5.80 -12.30 -9.93
N THR A 163 6.85 -12.90 -10.51
CA THR A 163 7.41 -14.14 -9.98
C THR A 163 7.99 -13.87 -8.59
N PRO A 164 7.44 -14.47 -7.51
CA PRO A 164 7.95 -14.25 -6.17
C PRO A 164 9.41 -14.66 -6.15
N MET A 165 10.30 -13.76 -5.69
CA MET A 165 11.68 -14.14 -5.44
C MET A 165 11.64 -15.38 -4.55
N GLN A 166 12.07 -16.52 -5.08
CA GLN A 166 12.42 -17.65 -4.25
C GLN A 166 13.44 -17.07 -3.28
N ARG A 167 13.02 -16.86 -2.03
CA ARG A 167 13.91 -16.37 -0.97
C ARG A 167 15.04 -17.37 -0.93
N ARG A 168 16.13 -17.04 -1.63
CA ARG A 168 17.32 -17.88 -1.76
C ARG A 168 17.63 -18.26 -0.33
N GLY A 169 17.61 -19.57 -0.06
CA GLY A 169 17.47 -20.19 1.27
C GLY A 169 18.60 -19.91 2.26
N HIS A 170 19.13 -18.70 2.30
CA HIS A 170 19.87 -18.15 3.42
C HIS A 170 18.89 -17.83 4.54
N HIS A 171 18.35 -18.89 5.15
CA HIS A 171 18.27 -18.92 6.60
C HIS A 171 19.71 -18.75 7.10
N ALA A 172 20.18 -17.50 7.16
CA ALA A 172 21.23 -17.16 8.10
C ALA A 172 20.75 -17.73 9.44
N PRO A 173 21.52 -18.60 10.10
CA PRO A 173 21.11 -19.14 11.39
C PRO A 173 20.75 -17.93 12.23
N MET A 174 19.48 -17.90 12.68
CA MET A 174 18.99 -16.87 13.59
C MET A 174 20.06 -16.77 14.66
N ARG A 175 20.84 -15.69 14.64
CA ARG A 175 21.77 -15.40 15.72
C ARG A 175 20.84 -15.19 16.89
N HIS A 176 20.66 -16.24 17.69
CA HIS A 176 20.02 -16.17 18.98
C HIS A 176 20.77 -15.09 19.73
N HIS A 177 20.23 -13.87 19.73
CA HIS A 177 20.44 -12.94 20.81
C HIS A 177 19.85 -13.66 22.01
N GLY A 178 20.70 -14.44 22.69
CA GLY A 178 20.43 -14.84 24.06
C GLY A 178 20.06 -13.58 24.85
N PRO A 179 19.23 -13.71 25.89
CA PRO A 179 18.85 -12.58 26.72
C PRO A 179 20.13 -12.00 27.34
N GLY A 180 20.69 -10.99 26.69
CA GLY A 180 21.73 -10.17 27.27
C GLY A 180 21.14 -9.52 28.53
N PRO A 181 21.90 -9.44 29.64
CA PRO A 181 21.43 -8.76 30.83
C PRO A 181 21.02 -7.35 30.44
N MET A 182 19.75 -7.01 30.64
CA MET A 182 19.26 -5.64 30.50
C MET A 182 20.14 -4.76 31.39
N PRO A 183 20.95 -3.83 30.85
CA PRO A 183 21.62 -2.86 31.68
C PRO A 183 20.55 -1.92 32.22
N GLY A 184 20.04 -2.27 33.40
CA GLY A 184 19.29 -1.36 34.25
C GLY A 184 20.20 -0.17 34.58
N GLY A 185 19.81 1.01 34.11
CA GLY A 185 20.53 2.25 34.34
C GLY A 185 20.31 3.23 33.21
N TYR A 186 19.11 3.78 33.10
CA TYR A 186 18.99 5.11 32.51
C TYR A 186 19.60 6.08 33.53
N PRO A 187 20.74 6.74 33.23
CA PRO A 187 21.14 7.89 34.02
C PRO A 187 20.04 8.94 33.86
N MET A 188 19.39 9.28 34.97
CA MET A 188 18.58 10.49 35.06
C MET A 188 19.50 11.65 34.65
N MET A 189 19.26 12.25 33.48
CA MET A 189 19.93 13.49 33.11
C MET A 189 19.53 14.54 34.15
N PRO A 190 20.49 15.18 34.86
CA PRO A 190 20.17 16.35 35.66
C PRO A 190 19.59 17.40 34.71
N GLY A 191 18.39 17.88 35.04
CA GLY A 191 17.76 18.97 34.32
C GLY A 191 18.59 20.23 34.47
N ASP A 192 19.27 20.63 33.40
CA ASP A 192 19.68 22.02 33.20
C ASP A 192 18.44 22.83 32.82
N CYS A 193 17.63 23.13 33.83
CA CYS A 193 16.69 24.23 33.80
C CYS A 193 17.49 25.51 34.04
N ASP A 194 18.23 26.00 33.05
CA ASP A 194 18.67 27.40 32.97
C ASP A 194 19.40 27.65 31.64
N ARG A 195 18.63 28.04 30.61
CA ARG A 195 19.13 28.93 29.54
C ARG A 195 17.97 29.47 28.69
N PHE A 196 17.65 30.74 28.97
CA PHE A 196 16.98 31.78 28.16
C PHE A 196 15.60 31.49 27.57
#